data_AF-A0A2G9T5G4-F1
#
_entry.id   AF-A0A2G9T5G4-F1
#
_cell.length_a   1.000
_cell.length_b   1.000
_cell.length_c   1.000
_cell.angle_alpha   90.00
_cell.angle_beta   90.00
_cell.angle_gamma   90.00
#
_symmetry.space_group_name_H-M   'P 1'
#
loop_
_entity.id
_entity.type
_entity.pdbx_description
1 polymer ?
#
loop_
_entity_poly.entity_id
_entity_poly.type
_entity_poly.pdbx_seq_one_letter_code
_entity_poly.pdbx_strand_id
1 'polypeptide(L)'
;MLALQYAILLLPDENREALQTLLLFLSDVSKHADSNSMPAQNLSVCFTPSLFHLSASRLDKITPTRRHKTIGAAGMPTEREMRETKAAQQCLTFLIQHCRSVFIAPETSTEDRLQPDNDTPLLKELGLNGPRAYLIDKVLDLVK
;
A
#
# COMPACT_ATOMS: atom_id res chain seq x y z
N MET A 1 0.25 -10.58 -5.24
CA MET A 1 0.92 -9.50 -6.00
C MET A 1 -0.08 -8.58 -6.70
N LEU A 2 -1.07 -9.11 -7.44
CA LEU A 2 -2.10 -8.32 -8.15
C LEU A 2 -2.82 -7.27 -7.28
N ALA A 3 -3.31 -7.66 -6.09
CA ALA A 3 -4.01 -6.74 -5.19
C ALA A 3 -3.16 -5.51 -4.82
N LEU A 4 -1.84 -5.68 -4.72
CA LEU A 4 -0.92 -4.59 -4.39
C LEU A 4 -0.66 -3.67 -5.58
N GLN A 5 -0.50 -4.23 -6.78
CA GLN A 5 -0.40 -3.46 -8.03
C GLN A 5 -1.66 -2.60 -8.23
N TYR A 6 -2.86 -3.17 -8.02
CA TYR A 6 -4.10 -2.41 -8.09
C TYR A 6 -4.22 -1.36 -6.98
N ALA A 7 -3.81 -1.67 -5.74
CA ALA A 7 -3.79 -0.69 -4.67
C ALA A 7 -2.83 0.47 -4.97
N ILE A 8 -1.67 0.20 -5.56
CA ILE A 8 -0.72 1.22 -6.03
C ILE A 8 -1.39 2.07 -7.12
N LEU A 9 -2.04 1.46 -8.12
CA LEU A 9 -2.75 2.19 -9.19
C LEU A 9 -3.86 3.12 -8.66
N LEU A 10 -4.44 2.84 -7.50
CA LEU A 10 -5.47 3.68 -6.86
C LEU A 10 -4.91 4.90 -6.12
N LEU A 11 -3.61 4.95 -5.85
CA LEU A 11 -2.95 6.13 -5.27
C LEU A 11 -2.96 7.30 -6.26
N PRO A 12 -2.95 8.57 -5.80
CA PRO A 12 -2.66 9.72 -6.66
C PRO A 12 -1.30 9.58 -7.37
N ASP A 13 -1.16 10.21 -8.53
CA ASP A 13 0.01 10.07 -9.41
C ASP A 13 1.30 10.48 -8.67
N GLU A 14 1.26 11.62 -7.98
CA GLU A 14 2.38 12.15 -7.20
C GLU A 14 2.78 11.19 -6.08
N ASN A 15 1.80 10.56 -5.44
CA ASN A 15 2.05 9.56 -4.40
C ASN A 15 2.67 8.28 -4.99
N ARG A 16 2.27 7.86 -6.19
CA ARG A 16 2.86 6.68 -6.86
C ARG A 16 4.31 6.92 -7.22
N GLU A 17 4.62 8.07 -7.82
CA GLU A 17 5.99 8.43 -8.21
C GLU A 17 6.92 8.57 -7.00
N ALA A 18 6.45 9.23 -5.94
CA ALA A 18 7.19 9.34 -4.69
C ALA A 18 7.44 7.97 -4.05
N LEU A 19 6.42 7.12 -3.99
CA LEU A 19 6.53 5.76 -3.45
C LEU A 19 7.49 4.91 -4.28
N GLN A 20 7.43 4.98 -5.60
CA GLN A 20 8.33 4.24 -6.49
C GLN A 20 9.79 4.65 -6.26
N THR A 21 10.06 5.96 -6.23
CA THR A 21 11.40 6.50 -6.00
C THR A 21 11.95 6.05 -4.65
N LEU A 22 11.14 6.15 -3.60
CA LEU A 22 11.51 5.69 -2.26
C LEU A 22 11.81 4.18 -2.23
N LEU A 23 10.95 3.35 -2.81
CA LEU A 23 11.12 1.90 -2.80
C LEU A 23 12.33 1.45 -3.62
N LEU A 24 12.65 2.12 -4.74
CA LEU A 24 13.86 1.87 -5.50
C LEU A 24 15.11 2.18 -4.67
N PHE A 25 15.15 3.32 -3.99
CA PHE A 25 16.24 3.68 -3.09
C PHE A 25 16.40 2.65 -1.95
N LEU A 26 15.32 2.31 -1.26
CA LEU A 26 15.35 1.33 -0.16
C LEU A 26 15.77 -0.06 -0.66
N SER A 27 15.37 -0.44 -1.88
CA SER A 27 15.81 -1.69 -2.51
C SER A 27 17.32 -1.68 -2.71
N ASP A 28 17.89 -0.59 -3.23
CA ASP A 28 19.33 -0.47 -3.42
C ASP A 28 20.11 -0.45 -2.09
N VAL A 29 19.59 0.20 -1.05
CA VAL A 29 20.16 0.11 0.31
C VAL A 29 20.15 -1.34 0.81
N SER A 30 19.04 -2.06 0.60
CA SER A 30 18.90 -3.44 1.07
C SER A 30 19.83 -4.44 0.37
N LYS A 31 20.22 -4.16 -0.89
CA LYS A 31 21.21 -4.99 -1.61
C LYS A 31 22.61 -4.91 -1.00
N HIS A 32 22.90 -3.86 -0.24
CA HIS A 32 24.16 -3.68 0.48
C HIS A 32 24.06 -4.12 1.95
N ALA A 33 23.09 -4.99 2.28
CA ALA A 33 22.86 -5.47 3.65
C ALA A 33 24.10 -6.12 4.28
N ASP A 34 24.98 -6.73 3.50
CA ASP A 34 26.23 -7.32 4.00
C ASP A 34 27.20 -6.27 4.55
N SER A 35 27.11 -5.02 4.08
CA SER A 35 27.96 -3.91 4.52
C SER A 35 27.27 -2.98 5.52
N ASN A 36 25.96 -2.75 5.38
CA ASN A 36 25.22 -1.79 6.21
C ASN A 36 24.31 -2.46 7.25
N SER A 37 24.18 -3.79 7.26
CA SER A 37 23.32 -4.55 8.18
C SER A 37 21.83 -4.16 8.13
N MET A 38 21.38 -3.58 7.01
CA MET A 38 20.00 -3.11 6.81
C MET A 38 19.29 -3.91 5.71
N PRO A 39 18.87 -5.17 5.98
CA PRO A 39 18.00 -5.91 5.06
C PRO A 39 16.63 -5.22 4.93
N ALA A 40 15.88 -5.58 3.89
CA ALA A 40 14.55 -5.03 3.61
C ALA A 40 13.59 -5.08 4.81
N GLN A 41 13.70 -6.10 5.67
CA GLN A 41 12.92 -6.23 6.89
C GLN A 41 13.25 -5.16 7.95
N ASN A 42 14.53 -4.80 8.11
CA ASN A 42 14.92 -3.75 9.07
C ASN A 42 14.46 -2.38 8.56
N LEU A 43 14.63 -2.15 7.26
CA LEU A 43 14.13 -0.94 6.61
C LEU A 43 12.61 -0.81 6.74
N SER A 44 11.85 -1.89 6.54
CA SER A 44 10.40 -1.83 6.67
C SER A 44 9.96 -1.49 8.09
N VAL A 45 10.57 -2.10 9.12
CA VAL A 45 10.28 -1.78 10.53
C VAL A 45 10.50 -0.28 10.81
N CYS A 46 11.58 0.31 10.29
CA CYS A 46 11.90 1.73 10.49
C CYS A 46 10.98 2.69 9.72
N PHE A 47 10.56 2.32 8.51
CA PHE A 47 9.78 3.23 7.63
C PHE A 47 8.27 3.05 7.74
N THR A 48 7.77 1.92 8.25
CA THR A 48 6.33 1.72 8.47
C THR A 48 5.65 2.87 9.24
N PRO A 49 6.18 3.41 10.36
CA PRO A 49 5.51 4.49 11.08
C PRO A 49 5.41 5.81 10.28
N SER A 50 6.30 6.03 9.30
CA SER A 50 6.27 7.23 8.46
C SER A 50 5.39 7.08 7.22
N LEU A 51 5.20 5.85 6.74
CA LEU A 51 4.44 5.56 5.51
C LEU A 51 2.99 5.14 5.77
N PHE A 52 2.71 4.53 6.92
CA PHE A 52 1.39 4.04 7.26
C PHE A 52 0.84 4.75 8.48
N HIS A 53 -0.26 5.48 8.29
CA HIS A 53 -1.05 6.03 9.40
C HIS A 53 -1.95 4.95 10.00
N LEU A 54 -1.33 4.01 10.71
CA LEU A 54 -2.05 2.94 11.42
C LEU A 54 -2.76 3.51 12.66
N SER A 55 -3.81 2.82 13.11
CA SER A 55 -4.71 3.23 14.20
C SER A 55 -4.03 3.66 15.51
N ALA A 56 -2.76 3.28 15.70
CA ALA A 56 -1.91 3.65 16.83
C ALA A 56 -1.42 5.13 16.79
N SER A 57 -1.36 5.79 15.63
CA SER A 57 -0.97 7.21 15.50
C SER A 57 -2.16 8.17 15.76
N ARG A 58 -3.05 7.81 16.68
CA ARG A 58 -3.95 8.79 17.32
C ARG A 58 -3.30 9.49 18.52
N LEU A 59 -2.00 9.25 18.75
CA LEU A 59 -1.23 9.90 19.82
C LEU A 59 -0.67 11.27 19.42
N ASP A 60 -0.54 11.56 18.12
CA ASP A 60 0.08 12.81 17.62
C ASP A 60 -0.89 13.98 17.41
N LYS A 61 -2.20 13.77 17.64
CA LYS A 61 -3.13 14.90 17.69
C LYS A 61 -3.17 15.45 19.11
N ILE A 62 -2.42 16.52 19.30
CA ILE A 62 -2.45 17.50 20.40
C ILE A 62 -3.91 17.92 20.67
N THR A 63 -4.66 17.06 21.35
CA THR A 63 -6.00 17.35 21.87
C THR A 63 -6.05 16.77 23.29
N PRO A 64 -6.09 17.61 24.34
CA PRO A 64 -5.95 17.17 25.73
C PRO A 64 -7.18 16.44 26.30
N THR A 65 -8.16 16.03 25.48
CA THR A 65 -9.51 15.69 25.99
C THR A 65 -10.06 14.32 25.62
N ARG A 66 -9.27 13.36 25.13
CA ARG A 66 -9.77 11.96 24.94
C ARG A 66 -8.79 10.86 25.35
N ARG A 67 -8.19 10.97 26.54
CA ARG A 67 -7.37 9.90 27.16
C ARG A 67 -8.15 8.69 27.69
N HIS A 68 -9.42 8.49 27.33
CA HIS A 68 -10.31 7.61 28.12
C HIS A 68 -11.00 6.46 27.37
N LYS A 69 -10.37 5.83 26.35
CA LYS A 69 -10.92 4.53 25.89
C LYS A 69 -10.02 3.51 25.18
N THR A 70 -8.74 3.75 24.94
CA THR A 70 -7.92 2.85 24.09
C THR A 70 -6.53 2.59 24.62
N ILE A 71 -6.36 2.68 25.93
CA ILE A 71 -5.17 2.18 26.62
C ILE A 71 -5.64 0.91 27.32
N GLY A 72 -5.20 -0.26 26.84
CA GLY A 72 -5.28 -1.47 27.66
C GLY A 72 -4.55 -1.22 28.98
N ALA A 73 -4.80 -2.04 30.01
CA ALA A 73 -4.43 -1.78 31.42
C ALA A 73 -2.95 -1.39 31.73
N ALA A 74 -2.05 -1.29 30.76
CA ALA A 74 -0.63 -0.98 30.90
C ALA A 74 -0.02 0.02 29.87
N GLY A 75 -0.80 0.75 29.06
CA GLY A 75 -0.19 1.68 28.07
C GLY A 75 0.34 1.03 26.78
N MET A 76 0.08 -0.27 26.60
CA MET A 76 0.55 -1.06 25.46
C MET A 76 -0.42 -1.04 24.28
N PRO A 77 0.06 -1.16 23.03
CA PRO A 77 -0.77 -1.35 21.85
C PRO A 77 -1.70 -2.56 22.02
N THR A 78 -2.92 -2.45 21.51
CA THR A 78 -3.85 -3.59 21.43
C THR A 78 -3.32 -4.66 20.49
N GLU A 79 -3.74 -5.92 20.66
CA GLU A 79 -3.36 -7.00 19.74
C GLU A 79 -3.69 -6.69 18.27
N ARG A 80 -4.82 -5.99 18.05
CA ARG A 80 -5.23 -5.57 16.71
C ARG A 80 -4.21 -4.59 16.11
N GLU A 81 -3.79 -3.59 16.86
CA GLU A 81 -2.79 -2.61 16.41
C GLU A 81 -1.44 -3.28 16.14
N MET A 82 -1.06 -4.26 16.96
CA MET A 82 0.16 -5.05 16.74
C MET A 82 0.06 -5.87 15.44
N ARG A 83 -1.11 -6.48 15.17
CA ARG A 83 -1.35 -7.20 13.90
C ARG A 83 -1.32 -6.28 12.69
N GLU A 84 -1.98 -5.12 12.77
CA GLU A 84 -1.97 -4.11 11.70
C GLU A 84 -0.55 -3.62 11.41
N THR A 85 0.24 -3.35 12.45
CA THR A 85 1.65 -2.93 12.32
C THR A 85 2.50 -4.01 11.67
N LYS A 86 2.36 -5.26 12.12
CA LYS A 86 3.09 -6.39 11.53
C LYS A 86 2.73 -6.59 10.06
N ALA A 87 1.44 -6.50 9.72
CA ALA A 87 0.98 -6.63 8.33
C ALA A 87 1.55 -5.50 7.45
N ALA A 88 1.57 -4.26 7.93
CA ALA A 88 2.16 -3.12 7.21
C ALA A 88 3.67 -3.28 6.99
N GLN A 89 4.40 -3.74 8.01
CA GLN A 89 5.83 -4.06 7.89
C GLN A 89 6.09 -5.15 6.86
N GLN A 90 5.31 -6.24 6.89
CA GLN A 90 5.41 -7.33 5.91
C GLN A 90 5.10 -6.85 4.49
N CYS A 91 4.07 -6.04 4.33
CA CYS A 91 3.71 -5.42 3.05
C CYS A 91 4.86 -4.55 2.51
N LEU A 92 5.44 -3.70 3.36
CA LEU A 92 6.54 -2.83 2.96
C LEU A 92 7.83 -3.62 2.64
N THR A 93 8.14 -4.68 3.40
CA THR A 93 9.24 -5.59 3.06
C THR A 93 9.05 -6.16 1.65
N PHE A 94 7.84 -6.65 1.36
CA PHE A 94 7.52 -7.21 0.04
C PHE A 94 7.64 -6.14 -1.07
N LEU A 95 7.16 -4.93 -0.82
CA LEU A 95 7.31 -3.80 -1.75
C LEU A 95 8.76 -3.46 -2.05
N ILE A 96 9.65 -3.45 -1.04
CA ILE A 96 11.08 -3.17 -1.21
C ILE A 96 11.75 -4.28 -2.04
N GLN A 97 11.44 -5.54 -1.76
CA GLN A 97 12.01 -6.70 -2.46
C GLN A 97 11.56 -6.81 -3.92
N HIS A 98 10.31 -6.44 -4.20
CA HIS A 98 9.69 -6.58 -5.52
C HIS A 98 9.43 -5.25 -6.21
N CYS A 99 10.08 -4.16 -5.77
CA CYS A 99 9.79 -2.78 -6.21
C CYS A 99 9.76 -2.58 -7.73
N ARG A 100 10.51 -3.36 -8.50
CA ARG A 100 10.49 -3.25 -9.97
C ARG A 100 9.28 -3.91 -10.63
N SER A 101 8.71 -4.95 -10.03
CA SER A 101 7.56 -5.68 -10.60
C SER A 101 6.21 -5.17 -10.10
N VAL A 102 6.14 -4.59 -8.89
CA VAL A 102 4.88 -4.06 -8.34
C VAL A 102 4.38 -2.77 -8.98
N PHE A 103 5.21 -2.07 -9.76
CA PHE A 103 4.79 -0.89 -10.52
C PHE A 103 4.55 -1.17 -12.01
N ILE A 104 4.83 -2.39 -12.46
CA ILE A 104 4.43 -2.84 -13.80
C ILE A 104 2.95 -3.17 -13.69
N ALA A 105 2.12 -2.52 -14.52
CA ALA A 105 0.71 -2.86 -14.61
C ALA A 105 0.62 -4.37 -14.90
N PRO A 106 -0.21 -5.14 -14.17
CA PRO A 106 -0.42 -6.52 -14.53
C PRO A 106 -0.90 -6.53 -15.98
N GLU A 107 -0.22 -7.30 -16.82
CA GLU A 107 -0.64 -7.61 -18.18
C GLU A 107 -2.03 -8.26 -18.08
N THR A 108 -3.09 -7.46 -18.01
CA THR A 108 -4.42 -7.91 -18.36
C THR A 108 -4.31 -8.20 -19.84
N SER A 109 -4.39 -9.48 -20.19
CA SER A 109 -4.31 -10.03 -21.53
C SER A 109 -4.55 -8.98 -22.62
N THR A 110 -3.54 -8.80 -23.46
CA THR A 110 -3.49 -7.95 -24.64
C THR A 110 -4.49 -8.37 -25.73
N GLU A 111 -5.74 -8.64 -25.39
CA GLU A 111 -6.83 -8.88 -26.33
C GLU A 111 -7.80 -7.70 -26.44
N ASP A 112 -7.61 -6.63 -25.67
CA ASP A 112 -8.46 -5.42 -25.75
C ASP A 112 -7.74 -4.16 -26.28
N ARG A 113 -6.47 -4.28 -26.72
CA ARG A 113 -5.67 -3.11 -27.13
C ARG A 113 -5.78 -2.72 -28.60
N LEU A 114 -6.88 -3.06 -29.25
CA LEU A 114 -7.22 -2.56 -30.59
C LEU A 114 -8.73 -2.31 -30.72
N GLN A 115 -9.22 -1.20 -30.18
CA GLN A 115 -10.01 -0.26 -30.98
C GLN A 115 -9.69 1.19 -30.57
N PRO A 116 -9.20 2.02 -31.52
CA PRO A 116 -9.20 3.45 -31.37
C PRO A 116 -10.61 3.97 -31.71
N ASP A 117 -11.13 4.83 -30.85
CA ASP A 117 -12.38 5.60 -31.04
C ASP A 117 -13.70 4.82 -30.87
N ASN A 118 -14.61 5.40 -30.09
CA ASN A 118 -15.95 4.91 -29.72
C ASN A 118 -16.02 3.59 -28.94
N ASP A 119 -16.04 3.67 -27.60
CA ASP A 119 -17.09 3.00 -26.81
C ASP A 119 -16.99 3.37 -25.31
N THR A 120 -17.76 4.40 -24.96
CA THR A 120 -18.18 4.69 -23.57
C THR A 120 -19.56 4.09 -23.20
N PRO A 121 -19.91 2.80 -23.45
CA PRO A 121 -21.12 2.19 -22.89
C PRO A 121 -20.85 1.19 -21.74
N LEU A 122 -19.71 0.50 -21.69
CA LEU A 122 -19.56 -0.68 -20.79
C LEU A 122 -19.50 -0.34 -19.28
N LEU A 123 -18.88 0.79 -18.92
CA LEU A 123 -18.75 1.21 -17.50
C LEU A 123 -20.09 1.61 -16.86
N LYS A 124 -21.04 2.15 -17.66
CA LYS A 124 -22.38 2.54 -17.18
C LYS A 124 -23.30 1.33 -16.99
N GLU A 125 -23.21 0.31 -17.84
CA GLU A 125 -24.03 -0.91 -17.72
C GLU A 125 -23.68 -1.74 -16.47
N LEU A 126 -22.41 -1.69 -16.03
CA LEU A 126 -21.97 -2.29 -14.76
C LEU A 126 -22.34 -1.46 -13.52
N GLY A 127 -22.98 -0.29 -13.70
CA GLY A 127 -23.36 0.60 -12.60
C GLY A 127 -22.18 1.28 -11.90
N LEU A 128 -20.99 1.29 -12.51
CA LEU A 128 -19.75 1.77 -11.89
C LEU A 128 -19.42 3.19 -12.33
N ASN A 129 -19.11 4.07 -11.36
CA ASN A 129 -18.83 5.49 -11.57
C ASN A 129 -17.42 5.78 -12.14
N GLY A 130 -16.98 4.99 -13.13
CA GLY A 130 -15.72 5.18 -13.84
C GLY A 130 -14.61 4.18 -13.48
N PRO A 131 -13.42 4.32 -14.11
CA PRO A 131 -12.33 3.33 -14.02
C PRO A 131 -11.85 3.08 -12.59
N ARG A 132 -11.87 4.12 -11.74
CA ARG A 132 -11.49 4.03 -10.33
C ARG A 132 -12.44 3.13 -9.54
N ALA A 133 -13.75 3.19 -9.82
CA ALA A 133 -14.74 2.34 -9.15
C ALA A 133 -14.56 0.87 -9.53
N TYR A 134 -14.27 0.59 -10.80
CA TYR A 134 -13.94 -0.76 -11.28
C TYR A 134 -12.71 -1.35 -10.60
N LEU A 135 -11.64 -0.56 -10.48
CA LEU A 135 -10.42 -1.00 -9.79
C LEU A 135 -10.67 -1.28 -8.29
N ILE A 136 -11.50 -0.46 -7.64
CA ILE A 136 -11.88 -0.69 -6.24
C ILE A 136 -12.66 -2.00 -6.08
N ASP A 137 -13.67 -2.25 -6.93
CA ASP A 137 -14.48 -3.47 -6.88
C ASP A 137 -13.62 -4.73 -7.08
N LYS A 138 -12.71 -4.70 -8.06
CA LYS A 138 -11.79 -5.80 -8.34
C LYS A 138 -10.79 -6.07 -7.22
N VAL A 139 -10.32 -5.02 -6.54
CA VAL A 139 -9.48 -5.17 -5.32
C VAL A 139 -10.27 -5.82 -4.20
N LEU A 140 -11.53 -5.43 -4.00
CA LEU A 140 -12.39 -6.00 -2.97
C LEU A 140 -12.68 -7.48 -3.22
N ASP A 141 -12.85 -7.89 -4.48
CA ASP A 141 -13.11 -9.29 -4.82
C ASP A 141 -11.89 -10.20 -4.59
N LEU A 142 -10.67 -9.70 -4.85
CA LEU A 142 -9.42 -10.42 -4.59
C LEU A 142 -9.09 -10.61 -3.10
N VAL A 143 -9.80 -9.93 -2.20
CA VAL A 143 -9.57 -9.95 -0.75
C VAL A 143 -10.61 -10.81 -0.01
N LYS A 144 -11.63 -11.34 -0.69
CA LYS A 144 -12.57 -12.34 -0.16
C LYS A 144 -11.96 -13.73 -0.11
#